data_AF-A0A951FDR7-F1
#
_entry.id   AF-A0A951FDR7-F1
#
_cell.length_a   1.000
_cell.length_b   1.000
_cell.length_c   1.000
_cell.angle_alpha   90.00
_cell.angle_beta   90.00
_cell.angle_gamma   90.00
#
_symmetry.space_group_name_H-M   'P 1'
#
loop_
_entity.id
_entity.type
_entity.pdbx_description
1 polymer ?
#
loop_
_entity_poly.entity_id
_entity_poly.type
_entity_poly.pdbx_seq_one_letter_code
_entity_poly.pdbx_strand_id
1 'polypeptide(L)' 'NIKRLMDIGCYRGLRHRRGLPLRGQRTKTNARTRRGKKGSPIGIKKKASKK' A
#
# COMPACT_ATOMS: atom_id res chain seq x y z
N ASN A 1 11.62 6.25 8.77
CA ASN A 1 10.41 6.56 9.58
C ASN A 1 9.21 5.63 9.39
N ILE A 2 9.02 4.93 8.25
CA ILE A 2 7.80 4.11 8.04
C ILE A 2 7.75 2.87 8.94
N LYS A 3 8.89 2.20 9.19
CA LYS A 3 8.97 1.01 10.06
C LYS A 3 8.41 1.29 11.46
N ARG A 4 8.92 2.33 12.12
CA ARG A 4 8.38 2.85 13.39
C ARG A 4 6.86 3.06 13.39
N LEU A 5 6.29 3.65 12.34
CA LEU A 5 4.85 3.88 12.25
C LEU A 5 4.06 2.57 12.10
N MET A 6 4.62 1.59 11.38
CA MET A 6 4.02 0.26 11.24
C MET A 6 4.10 -0.54 12.54
N ASP A 7 5.15 -0.36 13.32
CA ASP A 7 5.38 -1.03 14.61
C ASP A 7 4.46 -0.46 15.70
N ILE A 8 4.28 0.87 15.73
CA ILE A 8 3.36 1.56 16.66
C ILE A 8 1.88 1.29 16.34
N GLY A 9 1.56 0.86 15.12
CA GLY A 9 0.18 0.57 14.72
C GLY A 9 -0.71 1.80 14.50
N CYS A 10 -0.13 2.99 14.35
CA CYS A 10 -0.91 4.19 14.06
C CYS A 10 -1.57 4.12 12.67
N TYR A 11 -2.59 4.95 12.42
CA TYR A 11 -3.34 4.95 11.15
C TYR A 11 -2.40 5.03 9.92
N ARG A 12 -1.37 5.87 9.98
CA ARG A 12 -0.37 5.99 8.90
C ARG A 12 0.38 4.68 8.66
N GLY A 13 0.76 3.96 9.72
CA GLY A 13 1.41 2.66 9.62
C GLY A 13 0.50 1.61 8.98
N LEU A 14 -0.76 1.53 9.43
CA LEU A 14 -1.75 0.59 8.89
C LEU A 14 -2.02 0.82 7.39
N ARG A 15 -2.12 2.09 6.97
CA ARG A 15 -2.31 2.45 5.56
C ARG A 15 -1.09 2.13 4.71
N HIS A 16 0.12 2.36 5.24
CA HIS A 16 1.37 1.95 4.59
C HIS A 16 1.46 0.43 4.40
N ARG A 17 1.14 -0.36 5.44
CA ARG A 17 1.12 -1.83 5.38
C ARG A 17 0.15 -2.34 4.33
N ARG A 18 -1.02 -1.72 4.23
CA ARG A 18 -2.07 -2.03 3.24
C ARG A 18 -1.82 -1.43 1.86
N GLY A 19 -0.72 -0.72 1.62
CA GLY A 19 -0.47 -0.09 0.31
C GLY A 19 -1.56 0.92 -0.09
N LEU A 20 -2.14 1.64 0.87
CA LEU A 20 -3.20 2.63 0.66
C LEU A 20 -2.68 4.05 0.84
N PRO A 21 -3.34 5.05 0.22
CA PRO A 21 -2.99 6.45 0.41
C PRO A 21 -3.21 6.93 1.84
N LEU A 22 -2.39 7.89 2.25
CA LEU A 22 -2.25 8.35 3.65
C LEU A 22 -2.90 9.71 3.89
N ARG A 23 -2.97 10.58 2.88
CA ARG A 23 -3.41 11.99 2.98
C ARG A 23 -4.93 12.16 2.83
N GLY A 24 -5.73 11.19 3.29
CA GLY A 24 -7.20 11.26 3.19
C GLY A 24 -7.76 11.14 1.77
N GLN A 25 -6.96 10.72 0.79
CA GLN A 25 -7.42 10.54 -0.59
C GLN A 25 -8.48 9.44 -0.68
N ARG A 26 -9.51 9.64 -1.51
CA ARG A 26 -10.57 8.66 -1.76
C ARG A 26 -9.99 7.38 -2.38
N THR A 27 -10.27 6.22 -1.78
CA THR A 27 -9.71 4.93 -2.22
C THR A 27 -10.64 4.08 -3.08
N LYS A 28 -11.91 4.47 -3.22
CA LYS A 28 -12.92 3.72 -4.00
C LYS A 28 -12.60 3.69 -5.49
N THR A 29 -12.20 4.84 -6.05
CA THR A 29 -11.98 5.01 -7.51
C THR A 29 -10.50 5.26 -7.84
N ASN A 30 -9.94 6.41 -7.44
CA ASN A 30 -8.68 6.95 -7.95
C ASN A 30 -7.51 6.81 -6.97
N ALA A 31 -7.07 5.58 -6.72
CA ALA A 31 -5.92 5.30 -5.84
C ALA A 31 -4.87 4.37 -6.49
N ARG A 32 -4.81 4.33 -7.82
CA ARG A 32 -4.01 3.36 -8.59
C ARG A 32 -2.50 3.52 -8.42
N THR A 33 -2.01 4.75 -8.26
CA THR A 33 -0.57 5.01 -8.05
C THR A 33 -0.03 4.31 -6.80
N ARG A 34 -0.86 4.17 -5.75
CA ARG A 34 -0.47 3.52 -4.49
C ARG A 34 -0.94 2.07 -4.39
N ARG A 35 -2.17 1.77 -4.84
CA ARG A 35 -2.77 0.42 -4.81
C ARG A 35 -2.20 -0.54 -5.85
N GLY A 36 -1.62 -0.01 -6.93
CA GLY A 36 -1.19 -0.79 -8.09
C GLY A 36 -2.27 -0.89 -9.19
N LYS A 37 -1.87 -1.51 -10.31
CA LYS A 37 -2.70 -1.72 -11.51
C LYS A 37 -3.91 -2.59 -11.19
N LYS A 38 -5.01 -2.39 -11.94
CA LYS A 38 -6.26 -3.16 -11.80
C LYS A 38 -5.95 -4.66 -11.98
N GLY A 39 -6.35 -5.49 -11.02
CA GLY A 39 -6.08 -6.93 -11.04
C GLY A 39 -4.80 -7.38 -10.33
N SER A 40 -3.91 -6.46 -9.93
CA SER A 40 -2.81 -6.82 -9.03
C SER A 40 -3.33 -6.82 -7.60
N PRO A 41 -3.32 -7.97 -6.89
CA PRO A 41 -3.64 -7.98 -5.47
C PRO A 41 -2.66 -7.07 -4.72
N ILE A 42 -3.22 -6.23 -3.85
CA ILE A 42 -2.50 -5.28 -3.00
C ILE A 42 -1.69 -6.11 -2.00
N GLY A 43 -0.39 -6.26 -2.24
CA GLY A 43 0.51 -7.02 -1.37
C GLY A 43 1.25 -8.18 -2.02
N ILE A 44 0.90 -8.60 -3.25
CA ILE A 44 1.75 -9.55 -3.98
C ILE A 44 2.84 -8.76 -4.69
N LYS A 45 4.02 -8.67 -4.07
CA LYS A 45 5.25 -8.46 -4.84
C LYS A 45 5.31 -9.62 -5.82
N LYS A 46 5.14 -9.36 -7.13
CA LYS A 46 5.52 -10.36 -8.14
C LYS A 46 6.94 -10.78 -7.79
N LYS A 47 7.14 -12.05 -7.38
CA LYS A 47 8.49 -12.61 -7.31
C LYS A 47 9.07 -12.38 -8.70
N ALA A 48 10.15 -11.62 -8.80
CA ALA A 48 10.82 -11.42 -10.06
C ALA A 48 11.17 -12.82 -10.56
N SER A 49 10.51 -13.27 -11.63
CA SER A 49 10.95 -14.46 -12.35
C SER A 49 12.33 -14.11 -12.88
N LYS A 50 13.37 -14.65 -12.23
CA LYS A 50 14.71 -14.69 -12.83
C LYS A 50 14.54 -15.45 -14.15
N LYS A 51 14.88 -14.77 -15.24
CA LYS A 51 15.21 -15.44 -16.49
C LYS A 51 16.59 -16.08 -16.33
#